data_AF-A0A352ALS1-F1
#
_entry.id   AF-A0A352ALS1-F1
#
_cell.length_a   1.000
_cell.length_b   1.000
_cell.length_c   1.000
_cell.angle_alpha   90.00
_cell.angle_beta   90.00
_cell.angle_gamma   90.00
#
_symmetry.space_group_name_H-M   'P 1'
#
loop_
_entity.id
_entity.type
_entity.pdbx_description
1 polymer ?
#
loop_
_entity_poly.entity_id
_entity_poly.type
_entity_poly.pdbx_seq_one_letter_code
_entity_poly.pdbx_strand_id
1 'polypeptide(L)'
;MRWGVSEALKVEEIRVAIADLPPSLQGTKLVQLSDLHYDGLRLSEKMLAEAIEASNQAEPDLVVLTGDYVTDRPEPIYPLVWRLKHLQSRLGIYAVLGNHDLYYPKARTIVAEALAGIGVRVLWNQIAYPLGPELPFVGLADFWSREFNPAPVMNQLDPQIPRIVLSHNPDSAECLKKWR
;
A
#
# COMPACT_ATOMS: atom_id res chain seq x y z
N MET A 1 -19.22 -23.56 3.17
CA MET A 1 -18.02 -23.49 2.30
C MET A 1 -17.01 -22.59 2.99
N ARG A 2 -15.82 -23.10 3.30
CA ARG A 2 -14.70 -22.31 3.83
C ARG A 2 -13.92 -21.77 2.63
N TRP A 3 -14.08 -20.49 2.33
CA TRP A 3 -13.24 -19.77 1.38
C TRP A 3 -12.05 -19.21 2.18
N GLY A 4 -11.13 -20.07 2.56
CA GLY A 4 -9.83 -19.65 3.08
C GLY A 4 -8.80 -19.79 1.96
N VAL A 5 -7.87 -18.85 1.84
CA VAL A 5 -6.69 -19.05 1.00
C VAL A 5 -5.93 -20.25 1.58
N SER A 6 -5.98 -21.38 0.87
CA SER A 6 -5.35 -22.65 1.30
C SER A 6 -3.95 -22.85 0.73
N GLU A 7 -3.45 -21.88 -0.04
CA GLU A 7 -2.12 -21.95 -0.63
C GLU A 7 -1.08 -21.44 0.36
N ALA A 8 0.13 -22.00 0.29
CA ALA A 8 1.25 -21.51 1.09
C ALA A 8 1.61 -20.08 0.68
N LEU A 9 2.16 -19.30 1.61
CA LEU A 9 2.72 -17.98 1.30
C LEU A 9 3.73 -18.11 0.15
N LYS A 10 3.53 -17.30 -0.89
CA LYS A 10 4.48 -17.15 -1.99
C LYS A 10 5.07 -15.75 -1.94
N VAL A 11 6.39 -15.67 -1.98
CA VAL A 11 7.12 -14.42 -2.14
C VAL A 11 7.55 -14.30 -3.60
N GLU A 12 7.21 -13.20 -4.24
CA GLU A 12 7.65 -12.89 -5.60
C GLU A 12 8.63 -11.72 -5.57
N GLU A 13 9.80 -11.90 -6.18
CA GLU A 13 10.79 -10.85 -6.35
C GLU A 13 10.77 -10.32 -7.78
N ILE A 14 10.45 -9.04 -7.94
CA ILE A 14 10.41 -8.38 -9.24
C ILE A 14 11.46 -7.26 -9.26
N ARG A 15 12.32 -7.27 -10.27
CA ARG A 15 13.25 -6.17 -10.55
C ARG A 15 12.61 -5.19 -11.52
N VAL A 16 12.31 -3.99 -11.05
CA VAL A 16 11.75 -2.91 -11.87
C VAL A 16 12.88 -2.03 -12.37
N ALA A 17 13.12 -2.02 -13.67
CA ALA A 17 14.06 -1.10 -14.29
C ALA A 17 13.39 0.27 -14.47
N ILE A 18 13.95 1.29 -13.83
CA ILE A 18 13.50 2.69 -13.95
C ILE A 18 14.57 3.44 -14.74
N ALA A 19 14.17 4.01 -15.88
CA ALA A 19 15.06 4.86 -16.68
C ALA A 19 15.52 6.06 -15.86
N ASP A 20 16.80 6.41 -15.98
CA ASP A 20 17.41 7.57 -15.32
C ASP A 20 17.27 7.59 -13.79
N LEU A 21 17.12 6.41 -13.16
CA LEU A 21 17.09 6.29 -11.71
C LEU A 21 18.44 6.72 -11.11
N PRO A 22 18.47 7.67 -10.16
CA PRO A 22 19.70 8.10 -9.51
C PRO A 22 20.50 6.91 -8.95
N PRO A 23 21.84 6.90 -9.08
CA PRO A 23 22.68 5.82 -8.56
C PRO A 23 22.49 5.54 -7.06
N SER A 24 22.18 6.56 -6.26
CA SER A 24 21.88 6.44 -4.83
C SER A 24 20.61 5.65 -4.52
N LEU A 25 19.69 5.52 -5.48
CA LEU A 25 18.42 4.79 -5.33
C LEU A 25 18.48 3.39 -5.95
N GLN A 26 19.59 3.02 -6.59
CA GLN A 26 19.74 1.66 -7.14
C GLN A 26 19.81 0.63 -6.02
N GLY A 27 19.06 -0.45 -6.18
CA GLY A 27 18.95 -1.51 -5.16
C GLY A 27 17.97 -1.20 -4.03
N THR A 28 17.24 -0.08 -4.10
CA THR A 28 16.12 0.20 -3.18
C THR A 28 15.13 -0.95 -3.20
N LYS A 29 14.84 -1.51 -2.02
CA LYS A 29 13.90 -2.61 -1.84
C LYS A 29 12.58 -2.11 -1.28
N LEU A 30 11.50 -2.43 -1.99
CA LEU A 30 10.13 -2.24 -1.54
C LEU A 30 9.50 -3.61 -1.31
N VAL A 31 8.82 -3.78 -0.18
CA VAL A 31 7.87 -4.89 0.02
C VAL A 31 6.46 -4.34 -0.11
N GLN A 32 5.63 -4.99 -0.94
CA GLN A 32 4.23 -4.67 -1.09
C GLN A 32 3.37 -5.72 -0.41
N LEU A 33 2.39 -5.28 0.40
CA LEU A 33 1.31 -6.11 0.90
C LEU A 33 -0.04 -5.46 0.54
N SER A 34 -1.02 -6.27 0.16
CA SER A 34 -2.33 -5.81 -0.30
C SER A 34 -3.39 -6.85 0.01
N ASP A 35 -4.66 -6.46 -0.03
CA ASP A 35 -5.82 -7.37 -0.09
C ASP A 35 -5.84 -8.38 1.07
N LEU A 36 -5.44 -7.90 2.26
CA LEU A 36 -5.37 -8.73 3.46
C LEU A 36 -6.75 -9.25 3.87
N HIS A 37 -7.81 -8.48 3.58
CA HIS A 37 -9.20 -8.84 3.88
C HIS A 37 -9.35 -9.48 5.26
N TYR A 38 -8.78 -8.81 6.27
CA TYR A 38 -8.71 -9.33 7.61
C TYR A 38 -10.11 -9.29 8.24
N ASP A 39 -10.78 -10.43 8.27
CA ASP A 39 -12.15 -10.58 8.72
C ASP A 39 -12.35 -11.80 9.64
N GLY A 40 -11.25 -12.48 9.99
CA GLY A 40 -11.25 -13.70 10.80
C GLY A 40 -11.70 -14.97 10.05
N LEU A 41 -11.93 -14.90 8.73
CA LEU A 41 -12.38 -16.01 7.91
C LEU A 41 -11.43 -16.32 6.74
N ARG A 42 -11.01 -15.29 5.98
CA ARG A 42 -10.29 -15.45 4.71
C ARG A 42 -8.78 -15.59 4.90
N LEU A 43 -8.20 -14.72 5.73
CA LEU A 43 -6.78 -14.69 6.07
C LEU A 43 -6.53 -15.37 7.42
N SER A 44 -5.67 -16.40 7.43
CA SER A 44 -5.28 -17.05 8.68
C SER A 44 -4.21 -16.24 9.42
N GLU A 45 -4.24 -16.27 10.76
CA GLU A 45 -3.19 -15.63 11.59
C GLU A 45 -1.79 -16.14 11.26
N LYS A 46 -1.68 -17.44 10.95
CA LYS A 46 -0.41 -18.06 10.58
C LYS A 46 0.15 -17.45 9.30
N MET A 47 -0.67 -17.34 8.24
CA MET A 47 -0.25 -16.76 6.97
C MET A 47 0.12 -15.27 7.12
N LEU A 48 -0.63 -14.51 7.92
CA LEU A 48 -0.30 -13.11 8.20
C LEU A 48 1.04 -13.00 8.93
N ALA A 49 1.30 -13.84 9.93
CA ALA A 49 2.57 -13.87 10.65
C ALA A 49 3.74 -14.24 9.72
N GLU A 50 3.57 -15.26 8.88
CA GLU A 50 4.56 -15.67 7.87
C GLU A 50 4.84 -14.55 6.86
N ALA A 51 3.80 -13.81 6.42
CA ALA A 51 3.97 -12.69 5.50
C ALA A 51 4.73 -11.52 6.13
N ILE A 52 4.46 -11.20 7.40
CA ILE A 52 5.20 -10.18 8.16
C ILE A 52 6.67 -10.62 8.34
N GLU A 53 6.90 -11.88 8.68
CA GLU A 53 8.25 -12.42 8.82
C GLU A 53 9.03 -12.35 7.49
N ALA A 54 8.43 -12.81 6.40
CA ALA A 54 9.03 -12.74 5.07
C ALA A 54 9.33 -11.29 4.64
N SER A 55 8.40 -10.36 4.90
CA SER A 55 8.60 -8.93 4.69
C SER A 55 9.83 -8.43 5.45
N ASN A 56 9.95 -8.75 6.74
CA ASN A 56 11.06 -8.28 7.57
C ASN A 56 12.40 -8.92 7.15
N GLN A 57 12.40 -10.20 6.76
CA GLN A 57 13.59 -10.92 6.27
C GLN A 57 14.14 -10.34 4.96
N ALA A 58 13.30 -9.68 4.15
CA ALA A 58 13.76 -8.99 2.95
C ALA A 58 14.58 -7.71 3.26
N GLU A 59 14.56 -7.24 4.51
CA GLU A 59 15.14 -5.98 4.98
C GLU A 59 14.76 -4.80 4.09
N PRO A 60 13.45 -4.47 3.95
CA PRO A 60 13.00 -3.47 3.02
C PRO A 60 13.44 -2.08 3.44
N ASP A 61 13.77 -1.25 2.45
CA ASP A 61 13.90 0.18 2.68
C ASP A 61 12.52 0.77 2.98
N LEU A 62 11.48 0.33 2.26
CA LEU A 62 10.10 0.75 2.45
C LEU A 62 9.13 -0.45 2.41
N VAL A 63 8.09 -0.39 3.24
CA VAL A 63 6.91 -1.25 3.06
C VAL A 63 5.77 -0.39 2.51
N VAL A 64 5.11 -0.88 1.46
CA VAL A 64 3.92 -0.26 0.89
C VAL A 64 2.71 -1.16 1.09
N LEU A 65 1.65 -0.58 1.62
CA LEU A 65 0.38 -1.23 1.87
C LEU A 65 -0.64 -0.69 0.87
N THR A 66 -1.19 -1.55 0.00
CA THR A 66 -1.95 -1.08 -1.18
C THR A 66 -3.46 -1.29 -1.11
N GLY A 67 -4.02 -1.40 0.09
CA GLY A 67 -5.47 -1.37 0.31
C GLY A 67 -6.10 -2.73 0.60
N ASP A 68 -7.41 -2.70 0.86
CA ASP A 68 -8.26 -3.83 1.22
C ASP A 68 -7.76 -4.59 2.46
N TYR A 69 -7.59 -3.82 3.54
CA TYR A 69 -7.19 -4.33 4.84
C TYR A 69 -8.32 -5.09 5.52
N VAL A 70 -9.55 -4.59 5.36
CA VAL A 70 -10.78 -5.19 5.88
C VAL A 70 -11.68 -5.63 4.74
N THR A 71 -12.70 -6.45 5.02
CA THR A 71 -13.63 -6.93 3.99
C THR A 71 -14.93 -6.13 3.97
N ASP A 72 -15.70 -6.18 5.06
CA ASP A 72 -17.01 -5.55 5.09
C ASP A 72 -17.00 -4.37 6.05
N ARG A 73 -16.93 -4.65 7.36
CA ARG A 73 -16.95 -3.62 8.40
C ARG A 73 -15.52 -3.21 8.78
N PRO A 74 -15.29 -1.99 9.30
CA PRO A 74 -13.95 -1.50 9.57
C PRO A 74 -13.35 -2.02 10.88
N GLU A 75 -14.15 -2.52 11.83
CA GLU A 75 -13.68 -2.93 13.17
C GLU A 75 -12.54 -3.97 13.17
N PRO A 76 -12.44 -4.92 12.22
CA PRO A 76 -11.29 -5.82 12.12
C PRO A 76 -9.94 -5.12 11.89
N ILE A 77 -9.92 -3.84 11.51
CA ILE A 77 -8.66 -3.10 11.41
C ILE A 77 -7.93 -3.04 12.75
N TYR A 78 -8.65 -2.97 13.88
CA TYR A 78 -8.03 -2.87 15.20
C TYR A 78 -7.18 -4.10 15.52
N PRO A 79 -7.71 -5.34 15.47
CA PRO A 79 -6.86 -6.52 15.57
C PRO A 79 -5.78 -6.57 14.48
N LEU A 80 -6.07 -6.21 13.23
CA LEU A 80 -5.06 -6.24 12.16
C LEU A 80 -3.84 -5.35 12.46
N VAL A 81 -4.03 -4.11 12.90
CA VAL A 81 -2.91 -3.19 13.19
C VAL A 81 -2.03 -3.67 14.35
N TRP A 82 -2.58 -4.45 15.29
CA TRP A 82 -1.76 -5.12 16.31
C TRP A 82 -0.76 -6.12 15.73
N ARG A 83 -1.03 -6.68 14.54
CA ARG A 83 -0.09 -7.53 13.80
C ARG A 83 0.82 -6.66 12.93
N LEU A 84 0.25 -5.74 12.16
CA LEU A 84 1.01 -4.90 11.23
C LEU A 84 2.05 -4.02 11.92
N LYS A 85 1.88 -3.67 13.21
CA LYS A 85 2.93 -2.96 13.98
C LYS A 85 4.27 -3.68 14.05
N HIS A 86 4.32 -4.98 13.72
CA HIS A 86 5.53 -5.78 13.68
C HIS A 86 6.28 -5.72 12.34
N LEU A 87 5.70 -5.05 11.32
CA LEU A 87 6.41 -4.76 10.09
C LEU A 87 7.59 -3.82 10.36
N GLN A 88 8.70 -4.11 9.72
CA GLN A 88 9.94 -3.34 9.81
C GLN A 88 10.27 -2.78 8.43
N SER A 89 10.81 -1.57 8.42
CA SER A 89 11.33 -0.89 7.24
C SER A 89 12.36 0.14 7.68
N ARG A 90 13.33 0.46 6.81
CA ARG A 90 14.37 1.44 7.14
C ARG A 90 13.87 2.88 7.05
N LEU A 91 12.97 3.16 6.11
CA LEU A 91 12.50 4.51 5.75
C LEU A 91 10.99 4.71 5.97
N GLY A 92 10.31 3.70 6.51
CA GLY A 92 8.91 3.79 6.94
C GLY A 92 7.93 2.97 6.10
N ILE A 93 6.67 3.03 6.55
CA ILE A 93 5.57 2.28 5.96
C ILE A 93 4.55 3.27 5.41
N TYR A 94 4.16 3.08 4.15
CA TYR A 94 3.23 3.94 3.43
C TYR A 94 2.01 3.14 2.99
N ALA A 95 0.83 3.75 3.04
CA ALA A 95 -0.41 3.06 2.72
C ALA A 95 -1.30 3.87 1.79
N VAL A 96 -2.06 3.18 0.94
CA VAL A 96 -3.32 3.68 0.36
C VAL A 96 -4.46 2.78 0.84
N LEU A 97 -5.70 3.21 0.63
CA LEU A 97 -6.88 2.42 0.99
C LEU A 97 -7.50 1.83 -0.27
N GLY A 98 -8.07 0.64 -0.15
CA GLY A 98 -8.82 -0.03 -1.20
C GLY A 98 -10.32 0.22 -1.09
N ASN A 99 -11.11 -0.34 -2.01
CA ASN A 99 -12.55 -0.11 -2.03
C ASN A 99 -13.26 -0.74 -0.83
N HIS A 100 -12.78 -1.87 -0.30
CA HIS A 100 -13.39 -2.50 0.88
C HIS A 100 -13.16 -1.68 2.16
N ASP A 101 -12.05 -0.94 2.23
CA ASP A 101 -11.76 -0.02 3.34
C ASP A 101 -12.71 1.19 3.39
N LEU A 102 -13.54 1.38 2.36
CA LEU A 102 -14.48 2.49 2.20
C LEU A 102 -15.95 2.05 2.29
N TYR A 103 -16.20 0.75 2.35
CA TYR A 103 -17.53 0.19 2.09
C TYR A 103 -18.60 0.63 3.12
N TYR A 104 -18.21 0.83 4.38
CA TYR A 104 -19.11 1.27 5.45
C TYR A 104 -18.96 2.76 5.78
N PRO A 105 -20.03 3.41 6.31
CA PRO A 105 -19.94 4.77 6.81
C PRO A 105 -18.79 4.93 7.80
N LYS A 106 -17.95 5.96 7.61
CA LYS A 106 -16.74 6.25 8.39
C LYS A 106 -15.61 5.20 8.29
N ALA A 107 -15.76 4.14 7.49
CA ALA A 107 -14.73 3.09 7.36
C ALA A 107 -13.39 3.69 6.95
N ARG A 108 -13.38 4.59 5.97
CA ARG A 108 -12.17 5.33 5.55
C ARG A 108 -11.40 5.93 6.73
N THR A 109 -12.09 6.68 7.58
CA THR A 109 -11.49 7.36 8.72
C THR A 109 -11.00 6.36 9.75
N ILE A 110 -11.82 5.37 10.09
CA ILE A 110 -11.48 4.34 11.08
C ILE A 110 -10.22 3.56 10.65
N VAL A 111 -10.18 3.14 9.38
CA VAL A 111 -9.06 2.36 8.85
C VAL A 111 -7.80 3.22 8.77
N ALA A 112 -7.91 4.44 8.24
CA ALA A 112 -6.77 5.36 8.13
C ALA A 112 -6.18 5.74 9.51
N GLU A 113 -7.04 6.03 10.49
CA GLU A 113 -6.60 6.40 11.84
C GLU A 113 -5.95 5.22 12.57
N ALA A 114 -6.48 4.00 12.41
CA ALA A 114 -5.88 2.81 13.01
C ALA A 114 -4.48 2.52 12.45
N LEU A 115 -4.29 2.65 11.12
CA LEU A 115 -2.98 2.53 10.47
C LEU A 115 -2.04 3.63 10.95
N ALA A 116 -2.50 4.89 10.96
CA ALA A 116 -1.71 6.02 11.45
C ALA A 116 -1.28 5.84 12.92
N GLY A 117 -2.13 5.24 13.75
CA GLY A 117 -1.85 4.96 15.16
C GLY A 117 -0.66 4.01 15.41
N ILE A 118 -0.24 3.23 14.41
CA ILE A 118 0.96 2.39 14.46
C ILE A 118 2.13 2.96 13.64
N GLY A 119 2.05 4.22 13.21
CA GLY A 119 3.11 4.91 12.48
C GLY A 119 3.08 4.69 10.96
N VAL A 120 2.03 4.08 10.41
CA VAL A 120 1.87 3.94 8.94
C VAL A 120 1.38 5.26 8.36
N ARG A 121 2.05 5.77 7.32
CA ARG A 121 1.66 6.98 6.62
C ARG A 121 0.65 6.68 5.53
N VAL A 122 -0.63 6.93 5.82
CA VAL A 122 -1.72 6.79 4.85
C VAL A 122 -1.75 8.00 3.91
N LEU A 123 -1.65 7.75 2.62
CA LEU A 123 -1.68 8.74 1.55
C LEU A 123 -3.04 8.69 0.86
N TRP A 124 -3.64 9.86 0.63
CA TRP A 124 -4.94 9.97 -0.04
C TRP A 124 -4.96 11.21 -0.94
N ASN A 125 -4.68 11.00 -2.23
CA ASN A 125 -4.34 12.06 -3.18
C ASN A 125 -3.23 12.96 -2.65
N GLN A 126 -2.09 12.36 -2.29
CA GLN A 126 -0.96 13.04 -1.67
C GLN A 126 0.38 12.56 -2.23
N ILE A 127 1.37 13.45 -2.16
CA ILE A 127 2.75 13.18 -2.53
C ILE A 127 3.58 13.00 -1.26
N ALA A 128 4.48 12.03 -1.26
CA ALA A 128 5.50 11.83 -0.24
C ALA A 128 6.88 11.61 -0.87
N TYR A 129 7.93 11.87 -0.09
CA TYR A 129 9.32 11.80 -0.55
C TYR A 129 10.18 10.96 0.40
N PRO A 130 9.84 9.68 0.65
CA PRO A 130 10.64 8.81 1.52
C PRO A 130 12.07 8.60 1.02
N LEU A 131 12.27 8.70 -0.29
CA LEU A 131 13.55 8.49 -0.99
C LEU A 131 14.14 9.79 -1.54
N GLY A 132 13.61 10.95 -1.12
CA GLY A 132 13.99 12.24 -1.69
C GLY A 132 13.12 12.68 -2.89
N PRO A 133 13.33 13.91 -3.39
CA PRO A 133 12.58 14.49 -4.50
C PRO A 133 12.78 13.79 -5.84
N GLU A 134 13.80 12.96 -5.99
CA GLU A 134 14.16 12.28 -7.25
C GLU A 134 13.31 11.04 -7.53
N LEU A 135 12.56 10.53 -6.55
CA LEU A 135 11.62 9.43 -6.71
C LEU A 135 10.38 9.63 -5.80
N PRO A 136 9.50 10.59 -6.14
CA PRO A 136 8.27 10.83 -5.39
C PRO A 136 7.35 9.61 -5.35
N PHE A 137 6.69 9.45 -4.21
CA PHE A 137 5.57 8.55 -4.03
C PHE A 137 4.28 9.33 -4.13
N VAL A 138 3.32 8.82 -4.91
CA VAL A 138 1.98 9.38 -5.00
C VAL A 138 1.00 8.33 -4.53
N GLY A 139 0.29 8.60 -3.43
CA GLY A 139 -0.82 7.76 -3.00
C GLY A 139 -2.13 8.37 -3.46
N LEU A 140 -2.91 7.60 -4.21
CA LEU A 140 -4.20 8.02 -4.72
C LEU A 140 -5.33 7.49 -3.83
N ALA A 141 -6.47 8.19 -3.86
CA ALA A 141 -7.72 7.59 -3.41
C ALA A 141 -8.03 6.32 -4.24
N ASP A 142 -8.86 5.42 -3.71
CA ASP A 142 -9.36 4.28 -4.49
C ASP A 142 -10.14 4.76 -5.73
N PHE A 143 -10.03 4.05 -6.85
CA PHE A 143 -10.61 4.42 -8.14
C PHE A 143 -12.14 4.55 -8.13
N TRP A 144 -12.83 3.75 -7.32
CA TRP A 144 -14.29 3.82 -7.20
C TRP A 144 -14.76 4.88 -6.19
N SER A 145 -13.84 5.50 -5.46
CA SER A 145 -14.14 6.65 -4.62
C SER A 145 -14.48 7.88 -5.47
N ARG A 146 -15.47 8.66 -5.00
CA ARG A 146 -15.75 10.00 -5.56
C ARG A 146 -14.58 10.97 -5.37
N GLU A 147 -13.65 10.65 -4.47
CA GLU A 147 -12.44 11.43 -4.23
C GLU A 147 -11.28 11.00 -5.15
N PHE A 148 -11.45 10.00 -6.04
CA PHE A 148 -10.43 9.67 -7.03
C PHE A 148 -10.18 10.86 -7.96
N ASN A 149 -9.07 11.55 -7.74
CA ASN A 149 -8.70 12.72 -8.52
C ASN A 149 -7.17 12.83 -8.63
N PRO A 150 -6.54 12.11 -9.56
CA PRO A 150 -5.09 12.10 -9.69
C PRO A 150 -4.52 13.43 -10.20
N ALA A 151 -5.27 14.20 -10.99
CA ALA A 151 -4.71 15.33 -11.72
C ALA A 151 -4.09 16.43 -10.84
N PRO A 152 -4.72 16.89 -9.74
CA PRO A 152 -4.14 17.91 -8.88
C PRO A 152 -2.78 17.54 -8.28
N VAL A 153 -2.56 16.27 -7.95
CA VAL A 153 -1.27 15.81 -7.40
C VAL A 153 -0.27 15.45 -8.49
N MET A 154 -0.70 14.73 -9.52
CA MET A 154 0.19 14.28 -10.58
C MET A 154 0.76 15.44 -11.40
N ASN A 155 0.01 16.54 -11.56
CA ASN A 155 0.44 17.74 -12.27
C ASN A 155 1.44 18.61 -11.48
N GLN A 156 1.68 18.33 -10.20
CA GLN A 156 2.69 19.05 -9.42
C GLN A 156 4.11 18.52 -9.65
N LEU A 157 4.23 17.33 -10.24
CA LEU A 157 5.50 16.62 -10.41
C LEU A 157 6.05 16.82 -11.82
N ASP A 158 7.35 17.06 -11.91
CA ASP A 158 8.07 17.14 -13.18
C ASP A 158 7.92 15.83 -13.97
N PRO A 159 7.36 15.85 -15.20
CA PRO A 159 7.17 14.65 -16.02
C PRO A 159 8.49 13.93 -16.37
N GLN A 160 9.65 14.57 -16.23
CA GLN A 160 10.95 13.94 -16.45
C GLN A 160 11.45 13.15 -15.23
N ILE A 161 10.85 13.36 -14.05
CA ILE A 161 11.24 12.65 -12.82
C ILE A 161 10.39 11.36 -12.69
N PRO A 162 11.03 10.18 -12.54
CA PRO A 162 10.31 8.94 -12.30
C PRO A 162 9.54 9.00 -10.98
N ARG A 163 8.45 8.25 -10.87
CA ARG A 163 7.58 8.28 -9.69
C ARG A 163 6.97 6.92 -9.42
N ILE A 164 6.69 6.65 -8.14
CA ILE A 164 5.97 5.46 -7.71
C ILE A 164 4.54 5.88 -7.37
N VAL A 165 3.56 5.34 -8.08
CA VAL A 165 2.14 5.62 -7.81
C VAL A 165 1.53 4.41 -7.12
N LEU A 166 1.04 4.62 -5.89
CA LEU A 166 0.28 3.65 -5.13
C LEU A 166 -1.21 3.86 -5.42
N SER A 167 -1.83 2.84 -5.99
CA SER A 167 -3.27 2.78 -6.22
C SER A 167 -3.72 1.34 -6.04
N HIS A 168 -4.90 1.17 -5.43
CA HIS A 168 -5.44 -0.16 -5.15
C HIS A 168 -6.05 -0.80 -6.40
N ASN A 169 -6.86 -0.02 -7.13
CA ASN A 169 -7.64 -0.56 -8.24
C ASN A 169 -6.83 -0.61 -9.55
N PRO A 170 -6.75 -1.77 -10.23
CA PRO A 170 -5.97 -1.91 -11.46
C PRO A 170 -6.49 -1.06 -12.63
N ASP A 171 -7.78 -0.72 -12.68
CA ASP A 171 -8.37 0.12 -13.73
C ASP A 171 -7.79 1.55 -13.71
N SER A 172 -7.24 1.98 -12.57
CA SER A 172 -6.53 3.25 -12.48
C SER A 172 -5.34 3.33 -13.45
N ALA A 173 -4.73 2.20 -13.81
CA ALA A 173 -3.58 2.16 -14.71
C ALA A 173 -3.89 2.77 -16.09
N GLU A 174 -5.11 2.60 -16.60
CA GLU A 174 -5.54 3.16 -17.89
C GLU A 174 -5.57 4.68 -17.85
N CYS A 175 -6.21 5.27 -16.83
CA CYS A 175 -6.30 6.72 -16.71
C CYS A 175 -4.95 7.38 -16.38
N LEU A 176 -4.06 6.66 -15.69
CA LEU A 176 -2.73 7.13 -15.33
C LEU A 176 -1.74 7.17 -16.50
N LYS A 177 -2.05 6.55 -17.65
CA LYS A 177 -1.22 6.62 -18.86
C LYS A 177 -0.90 8.04 -19.31
N LYS A 178 -1.75 9.02 -19.00
CA LYS A 178 -1.52 10.44 -19.29
C LYS A 178 -0.22 11.00 -18.66
N TRP A 179 0.24 10.42 -17.56
CA TRP A 179 1.44 10.84 -16.82
C TRP A 179 2.60 9.84 -16.93
N ARG A 180 2.52 8.91 -17.89
CA ARG A 180 3.64 8.03 -18.26
C ARG A 180 4.56 8.69 -19.26
#